data_AF-A0A3C1PLS6-F1
#
_entry.id   AF-A0A3C1PLS6-F1
#
_cell.length_a   1.000
_cell.length_b   1.000
_cell.length_c   1.000
_cell.angle_alpha   90.00
_cell.angle_beta   90.00
_cell.angle_gamma   90.00
#
_symmetry.space_group_name_H-M   'P 1'
#
loop_
_entity.id
_entity.type
_entity.pdbx_description
1 polymer ?
#
loop_
_entity_poly.entity_id
_entity_poly.type
_entity_poly.pdbx_seq_one_letter_code
_entity_poly.pdbx_strand_id
1 'polypeptide(L)'
;FNAILKLTSAKYYTPSDRCIQMLDYSHRNPDGSVGAVPDSLITKFKTKNGRTVYDGGGIAPDVVFGKAYEKTIVDNLLENDVLFNFASQYVVKNKAPQSPLSFKMSEKDFADFVEYATTCGYEYKTETTEMLLTLENRAKSDSVFQNAKADFEKLKQALKPNLKLELTKHKYEIIRSLEEEIVGRYFYFEGRLEYHVNNDLLIKKAAGLINNLNEYNAVFKVN
;
A
#
# COMPACT_ATOMS: atom_id res chain seq x y z
N PHE A 1 -32.62 -5.79 -5.44
CA PHE A 1 -31.54 -6.42 -6.22
C PHE A 1 -30.20 -5.95 -5.67
N ASN A 2 -29.60 -6.75 -4.78
CA ASN A 2 -28.20 -6.69 -4.27
C ASN A 2 -28.11 -7.59 -3.01
N ALA A 3 -28.65 -8.81 -3.07
CA ALA A 3 -28.49 -9.77 -1.98
C ALA A 3 -27.31 -10.68 -2.34
N ILE A 4 -26.19 -10.53 -1.63
CA ILE A 4 -25.04 -11.43 -1.73
C ILE A 4 -25.15 -12.41 -0.57
N LEU A 5 -25.37 -13.69 -0.87
CA LEU A 5 -25.31 -14.78 0.10
C LEU A 5 -23.86 -15.27 0.20
N LYS A 6 -23.23 -15.09 1.37
CA LYS A 6 -21.97 -15.77 1.72
C LYS A 6 -22.28 -16.96 2.62
N LEU A 7 -22.09 -18.17 2.09
CA LEU A 7 -22.28 -19.43 2.81
C LEU A 7 -20.93 -20.13 2.98
N THR A 8 -20.57 -20.43 4.23
CA THR A 8 -19.36 -21.19 4.57
C THR A 8 -19.79 -22.52 5.17
N SER A 9 -19.60 -23.62 4.42
CA SER A 9 -20.01 -24.97 4.85
C SER A 9 -18.91 -25.73 5.61
N ALA A 10 -17.67 -25.25 5.56
CA ALA A 10 -16.52 -25.91 6.18
C ALA A 10 -15.50 -24.88 6.69
N LYS A 11 -14.73 -25.27 7.71
CA LYS A 11 -13.59 -24.52 8.24
C LYS A 11 -12.29 -25.04 7.62
N TYR A 12 -11.31 -24.14 7.49
CA TYR A 12 -9.98 -24.48 6.97
C TYR A 12 -9.04 -24.91 8.10
N TYR A 13 -8.61 -26.16 8.04
CA TYR A 13 -7.66 -26.74 8.98
C TYR A 13 -6.35 -27.08 8.30
N THR A 14 -5.23 -26.82 8.98
CA THR A 14 -3.93 -27.35 8.57
C THR A 14 -3.81 -28.83 8.96
N PRO A 15 -2.80 -29.59 8.47
CA PRO A 15 -2.59 -30.99 8.86
C PRO A 15 -2.36 -31.22 10.36
N SER A 16 -2.10 -30.17 11.15
CA SER A 16 -2.00 -30.24 12.61
C SER A 16 -3.33 -29.93 13.32
N ASP A 17 -4.46 -30.02 12.61
CA ASP A 17 -5.81 -29.64 13.05
C ASP A 17 -5.96 -28.19 13.54
N ARG A 18 -5.00 -27.32 13.17
CA ARG A 18 -5.08 -25.88 13.47
C ARG A 18 -6.07 -25.20 12.52
N CYS A 19 -7.12 -24.58 13.05
CA CYS A 19 -8.06 -23.76 12.28
C CYS A 19 -7.44 -22.39 11.94
N ILE A 20 -7.26 -22.09 10.65
CA ILE A 20 -6.69 -20.79 10.23
C ILE A 20 -7.75 -19.73 9.93
N GLN A 21 -9.02 -20.04 10.09
CA GLN A 21 -10.09 -19.08 9.87
C GLN A 21 -10.17 -18.08 11.02
N MET A 22 -9.99 -16.79 10.72
CA MET A 22 -10.00 -15.71 11.71
C MET A 22 -11.41 -15.28 12.14
N LEU A 23 -12.36 -15.31 11.21
CA LEU A 23 -13.72 -14.82 11.42
C LEU A 23 -14.62 -15.91 11.99
N ASP A 24 -15.36 -15.56 13.05
CA ASP A 24 -16.35 -16.43 13.69
C ASP A 24 -17.75 -16.25 13.08
N TYR A 25 -18.05 -17.01 12.02
CA TYR A 25 -19.37 -17.01 11.40
C TYR A 25 -20.47 -17.70 12.24
N SER A 26 -20.10 -18.40 13.33
CA SER A 26 -21.06 -19.08 14.20
C SER A 26 -21.77 -18.10 15.14
N HIS A 27 -21.11 -16.99 15.50
CA HIS A 27 -21.67 -15.95 16.36
C HIS A 27 -21.61 -14.59 15.65
N ARG A 28 -22.72 -14.20 15.04
CA ARG A 28 -22.85 -12.87 14.43
C ARG A 28 -23.16 -11.83 15.49
N ASN A 29 -22.62 -10.63 15.30
CA ASN A 29 -23.00 -9.46 16.09
C ASN A 29 -24.46 -9.08 15.83
N PRO A 30 -25.11 -8.32 16.73
CA PRO A 30 -26.49 -7.87 16.56
C PRO A 30 -26.76 -7.06 15.28
N ASP A 31 -25.74 -6.39 14.75
CA ASP A 31 -25.77 -5.65 13.47
C ASP A 31 -25.54 -6.55 12.23
N GLY A 32 -25.38 -7.86 12.43
CA GLY A 32 -25.12 -8.85 11.40
C GLY A 32 -23.66 -8.98 10.96
N SER A 33 -22.75 -8.17 11.51
CA SER A 33 -21.31 -8.25 11.27
C SER A 33 -20.69 -9.49 11.93
N VAL A 34 -19.49 -9.87 11.46
CA VAL A 34 -18.78 -11.07 11.91
C VAL A 34 -17.52 -10.63 12.63
N GLY A 35 -17.40 -10.99 13.91
CA GLY A 35 -16.22 -10.71 14.72
C GLY A 35 -15.06 -11.69 14.45
N ALA A 36 -13.86 -11.29 14.87
CA ALA A 36 -12.75 -12.24 14.97
C ALA A 36 -12.99 -13.20 16.15
N VAL A 37 -12.40 -14.40 16.08
CA VAL A 37 -12.36 -15.32 17.22
C VAL A 37 -11.68 -14.59 18.41
N PRO A 38 -12.33 -14.50 19.58
CA PRO A 38 -11.73 -13.87 20.76
C PRO A 38 -10.40 -14.52 21.16
N ASP A 39 -9.43 -13.73 21.60
CA ASP A 39 -8.12 -14.21 22.06
C ASP A 39 -8.21 -15.31 23.13
N SER A 40 -9.27 -15.30 23.94
CA SER A 40 -9.52 -16.32 24.97
C SER A 40 -9.84 -17.71 24.41
N LEU A 41 -10.29 -17.80 23.16
CA LEU A 41 -10.58 -19.05 22.46
C LEU A 41 -9.43 -19.50 21.56
N ILE A 42 -8.34 -18.73 21.50
CA ILE A 42 -7.17 -19.07 20.69
C ILE A 42 -6.36 -20.17 21.38
N THR A 43 -6.14 -21.26 20.65
CA THR A 43 -5.35 -22.42 21.05
C THR A 43 -3.93 -22.36 20.46
N LYS A 44 -2.95 -22.74 21.29
CA LYS A 44 -1.54 -22.88 20.87
C LYS A 44 -1.32 -24.22 20.17
N PHE A 45 -0.76 -24.17 18.98
CA PHE A 45 -0.27 -25.30 18.21
C PHE A 45 1.25 -25.23 18.04
N LYS A 46 1.85 -26.33 17.61
CA LYS A 46 3.27 -26.38 17.25
C LYS A 46 3.44 -26.85 15.82
N THR A 47 4.38 -26.25 15.09
CA THR A 47 4.84 -26.80 13.82
C THR A 47 5.65 -28.09 14.07
N LYS A 48 5.95 -28.83 13.00
CA LYS A 48 6.83 -30.02 13.08
C LYS A 48 8.19 -29.72 13.74
N ASN A 49 8.67 -28.49 13.57
CA ASN A 49 9.93 -27.99 14.12
C ASN A 49 9.70 -27.20 15.42
N GLY A 50 8.71 -27.54 16.24
CA GLY A 50 8.55 -26.99 17.59
C GLY A 50 8.09 -25.53 17.73
N ARG A 51 8.02 -24.76 16.64
CA ARG A 51 7.60 -23.35 16.65
C ARG A 51 6.13 -23.21 17.06
N THR A 52 5.86 -22.36 18.06
CA THR A 52 4.50 -22.04 18.50
C THR A 52 3.77 -21.23 17.44
N VAL A 53 2.58 -21.67 17.07
CA VAL A 53 1.64 -20.98 16.19
C VAL A 53 0.25 -21.00 16.83
N TYR A 54 -0.63 -20.11 16.41
CA TYR A 54 -1.95 -19.94 17.01
C TYR A 54 -3.03 -20.22 15.95
N ASP A 55 -4.17 -20.77 16.36
CA ASP A 55 -5.38 -20.79 15.52
C ASP A 55 -6.10 -19.42 15.57
N GLY A 56 -7.21 -19.29 14.85
CA GLY A 56 -8.11 -18.13 14.99
C GLY A 56 -7.57 -16.78 14.47
N GLY A 57 -6.34 -16.72 13.96
CA GLY A 57 -5.70 -15.47 13.51
C GLY A 57 -5.29 -15.43 12.03
N GLY A 58 -5.66 -16.42 11.20
CA GLY A 58 -5.14 -16.52 9.84
C GLY A 58 -3.78 -17.21 9.73
N ILE A 59 -3.08 -16.93 8.63
CA ILE A 59 -1.65 -17.24 8.49
C ILE A 59 -0.90 -15.94 8.74
N ALA A 60 -0.42 -15.76 9.97
CA ALA A 60 0.42 -14.61 10.30
C ALA A 60 1.79 -14.76 9.62
N PRO A 61 2.33 -13.70 9.00
CA PRO A 61 3.67 -13.74 8.42
C PRO A 61 4.72 -13.86 9.52
N ASP A 62 5.76 -14.66 9.26
CA ASP A 62 6.88 -14.82 10.20
C ASP A 62 7.75 -13.55 10.30
N VAL A 63 7.75 -12.75 9.23
CA VAL A 63 8.40 -11.43 9.17
C VAL A 63 7.39 -10.43 8.63
N VAL A 64 7.01 -9.47 9.47
CA VAL A 64 6.18 -8.33 9.03
C VAL A 64 7.08 -7.34 8.29
N PHE A 65 6.68 -6.98 7.07
CA PHE A 65 7.38 -6.01 6.24
C PHE A 65 6.46 -4.85 5.88
N GLY A 66 6.95 -3.62 6.05
CA GLY A 66 6.17 -2.40 5.83
C GLY A 66 5.37 -1.96 7.06
N LYS A 67 4.64 -0.85 6.89
CA LYS A 67 3.69 -0.32 7.88
C LYS A 67 2.26 -0.70 7.48
N ALA A 68 1.30 -0.49 8.38
CA ALA A 68 -0.11 -0.46 7.99
C ALA A 68 -0.30 0.46 6.78
N TYR A 69 -1.17 0.07 5.85
CA TYR A 69 -1.41 0.84 4.64
C TYR A 69 -1.94 2.23 5.01
N GLU A 70 -1.15 3.26 4.71
CA GLU A 70 -1.55 4.66 4.74
C GLU A 70 -1.43 5.16 3.30
N LYS A 71 -2.47 5.86 2.80
CA LYS A 71 -2.45 6.38 1.43
C LYS A 71 -1.28 7.36 1.28
N THR A 72 -0.34 7.02 0.41
CA THR A 72 0.88 7.81 0.19
C THR A 72 0.69 8.84 -0.92
N ILE A 73 1.63 9.76 -1.06
CA ILE A 73 1.71 10.63 -2.24
C ILE A 73 1.89 9.80 -3.53
N VAL A 74 2.62 8.68 -3.47
CA VAL A 74 2.79 7.79 -4.63
C VAL A 74 1.44 7.21 -5.06
N ASP A 75 0.62 6.77 -4.12
CA ASP A 75 -0.73 6.25 -4.42
C ASP A 75 -1.60 7.33 -5.07
N ASN A 76 -1.56 8.56 -4.55
CA ASN A 76 -2.30 9.67 -5.15
C ASN A 76 -1.79 10.03 -6.57
N LEU A 77 -0.48 9.94 -6.83
CA LEU A 77 0.08 10.18 -8.16
C LEU A 77 -0.25 9.06 -9.14
N LEU A 78 -0.34 7.82 -8.68
CA LEU A 78 -0.76 6.66 -9.47
C LEU A 78 -2.25 6.72 -9.82
N GLU A 79 -3.13 6.94 -8.84
CA GLU A 79 -4.58 7.01 -9.02
C GLU A 79 -5.02 8.14 -9.98
N ASN A 80 -4.21 9.19 -10.09
CA ASN A 80 -4.47 10.34 -10.98
C ASN A 80 -3.64 10.31 -12.26
N ASP A 81 -3.06 9.14 -12.62
CA ASP A 81 -2.27 8.92 -13.83
C ASP A 81 -1.05 9.86 -14.00
N VAL A 82 -0.60 10.54 -12.94
CA VAL A 82 0.49 11.53 -13.02
C VAL A 82 1.80 10.84 -13.36
N LEU A 83 2.10 9.71 -12.69
CA LEU A 83 3.30 8.92 -12.98
C LEU A 83 3.23 8.32 -14.39
N PHE A 84 2.07 7.76 -14.74
CA PHE A 84 1.82 7.15 -16.04
C PHE A 84 2.03 8.14 -17.19
N ASN A 85 1.41 9.32 -17.09
CA ASN A 85 1.48 10.34 -18.13
C ASN A 85 2.89 10.91 -18.28
N PHE A 86 3.59 11.17 -17.16
CA PHE A 86 4.98 11.60 -17.22
C PHE A 86 5.87 10.55 -17.88
N ALA A 87 5.77 9.28 -17.47
CA ALA A 87 6.57 8.20 -18.03
C ALA A 87 6.33 8.06 -19.55
N SER A 88 5.09 8.21 -20.01
CA SER A 88 4.75 8.21 -21.45
C SER A 88 5.42 9.37 -22.19
N GLN A 89 5.43 10.58 -21.62
CA GLN A 89 6.14 11.72 -22.23
C GLN A 89 7.66 11.51 -22.22
N TYR A 90 8.18 10.91 -21.15
CA TYR A 90 9.61 10.63 -21.00
C TYR A 90 10.11 9.71 -22.10
N VAL A 91 9.41 8.60 -22.36
CA VAL A 91 9.88 7.60 -23.34
C VAL A 91 9.80 8.07 -24.79
N VAL A 92 8.92 9.03 -25.09
CA VAL A 92 8.85 9.66 -26.42
C VAL A 92 10.06 10.58 -26.65
N LYS A 93 10.57 11.22 -25.60
CA LYS A 93 11.66 12.21 -25.68
C LYS A 93 13.05 11.59 -25.51
N ASN A 94 13.14 10.43 -24.87
CA ASN A 94 14.40 9.79 -24.51
C ASN A 94 14.58 8.46 -25.23
N LYS A 95 15.82 8.08 -25.50
CA LYS A 95 16.13 6.76 -26.06
C LYS A 95 16.04 5.69 -24.97
N ALA A 96 15.67 4.48 -25.38
CA ALA A 96 15.72 3.32 -24.49
C ALA A 96 17.15 3.13 -23.94
N PRO A 97 17.31 2.80 -22.65
CA PRO A 97 18.60 2.44 -22.08
C PRO A 97 19.06 1.07 -22.63
N GLN A 98 20.30 0.68 -22.34
CA GLN A 98 20.85 -0.59 -22.85
C GLN A 98 20.14 -1.81 -22.25
N SER A 99 19.77 -1.74 -20.97
CA SER A 99 19.05 -2.80 -20.27
C SER A 99 18.10 -2.23 -19.21
N PRO A 100 17.07 -2.99 -18.79
CA PRO A 100 16.19 -2.61 -17.68
C PRO A 100 16.96 -2.26 -16.40
N LEU A 101 18.01 -3.03 -16.09
CA LEU A 101 18.85 -2.87 -14.90
C LEU A 101 19.76 -1.64 -14.94
N SER A 102 20.07 -1.14 -16.12
CA SER A 102 20.91 0.06 -16.29
C SER A 102 20.13 1.37 -16.16
N PHE A 103 18.79 1.32 -16.20
CA PHE A 103 17.99 2.52 -16.11
C PHE A 103 18.07 3.12 -14.70
N LYS A 104 18.41 4.41 -14.65
CA LYS A 104 18.37 5.19 -13.44
C LYS A 104 17.94 6.61 -13.77
N MET A 105 16.90 7.08 -13.10
CA MET A 105 16.40 8.43 -13.24
C MET A 105 17.46 9.40 -12.70
N SER A 106 17.79 10.41 -13.49
CA SER A 106 18.73 11.44 -13.05
C SER A 106 18.05 12.49 -12.15
N GLU A 107 18.85 13.28 -11.45
CA GLU A 107 18.37 14.45 -10.70
C GLU A 107 17.60 15.43 -11.58
N LYS A 108 18.04 15.57 -12.84
CA LYS A 108 17.35 16.41 -13.82
C LYS A 108 15.98 15.84 -14.19
N ASP A 109 15.91 14.55 -14.48
CA ASP A 109 14.64 13.91 -14.83
C ASP A 109 13.63 14.06 -13.69
N PHE A 110 14.08 13.92 -12.44
CA PHE A 110 13.22 14.10 -11.28
C PHE A 110 12.76 15.56 -11.13
N ALA A 111 13.64 16.54 -11.38
CA ALA A 111 13.24 17.95 -11.40
C ALA A 111 12.19 18.23 -12.49
N ASP A 112 12.35 17.64 -13.68
CA ASP A 112 11.38 17.74 -14.77
C ASP A 112 10.03 17.10 -14.39
N PHE A 113 10.06 15.99 -13.63
CA PHE A 113 8.85 15.38 -13.07
C PHE A 113 8.16 16.29 -12.05
N VAL A 114 8.91 16.91 -11.13
CA VAL A 114 8.34 17.84 -10.14
C VAL A 114 7.65 19.01 -10.84
N GLU A 115 8.29 19.59 -11.86
CA GLU A 115 7.69 20.66 -12.64
C GLU A 115 6.40 20.19 -13.34
N TYR A 116 6.46 19.03 -14.02
CA TYR A 116 5.30 18.44 -14.66
C TYR A 116 4.14 18.22 -13.66
N ALA A 117 4.39 17.59 -12.52
CA ALA A 117 3.36 17.27 -11.52
C ALA A 117 2.70 18.52 -10.93
N THR A 118 3.44 19.64 -10.86
CA THR A 118 2.89 20.92 -10.36
C THR A 118 2.16 21.75 -11.42
N THR A 119 2.32 21.44 -12.70
CA THR A 119 1.76 22.21 -13.83
C THR A 119 0.72 21.45 -14.65
N CYS A 120 0.63 20.12 -14.51
CA CYS A 120 -0.27 19.28 -15.30
C CYS A 120 -1.75 19.35 -14.90
N GLY A 121 -2.12 20.25 -13.98
CA GLY A 121 -3.49 20.41 -13.49
C GLY A 121 -3.90 19.39 -12.42
N TYR A 122 -2.94 18.59 -11.92
CA TYR A 122 -3.15 17.67 -10.82
C TYR A 122 -3.33 18.41 -9.49
N GLU A 123 -4.42 18.11 -8.79
CA GLU A 123 -4.68 18.60 -7.44
C GLU A 123 -4.39 17.51 -6.42
N TYR A 124 -3.32 17.69 -5.64
CA TYR A 124 -2.98 16.76 -4.57
C TYR A 124 -3.94 16.89 -3.38
N LYS A 125 -4.54 15.77 -3.01
CA LYS A 125 -5.48 15.64 -1.89
C LYS A 125 -4.94 14.63 -0.89
N THR A 126 -5.04 14.98 0.38
CA THR A 126 -4.82 14.06 1.50
C THR A 126 -6.15 13.55 2.01
N GLU A 127 -6.14 12.39 2.67
CA GLU A 127 -7.32 11.85 3.34
C GLU A 127 -7.96 12.88 4.27
N THR A 128 -7.16 13.65 5.02
CA THR A 128 -7.65 14.74 5.87
C THR A 128 -8.41 15.81 5.08
N THR A 129 -7.89 16.23 3.92
CA THR A 129 -8.60 17.22 3.08
C THR A 129 -9.86 16.65 2.45
N GLU A 130 -9.88 15.36 2.10
CA GLU A 130 -11.08 14.67 1.61
C GLU A 130 -12.15 14.56 2.70
N MET A 131 -11.75 14.21 3.93
CA MET A 131 -12.66 14.18 5.09
C MET A 131 -13.23 15.57 5.39
N LEU A 132 -12.42 16.63 5.27
CA LEU A 132 -12.91 18.00 5.46
C LEU A 132 -13.97 18.37 4.42
N LEU A 133 -13.80 17.97 3.16
CA LEU A 133 -14.81 18.17 2.11
C LEU A 133 -16.09 17.39 2.39
N THR A 134 -15.97 16.13 2.85
CA THR A 134 -17.13 15.33 3.26
C THR A 134 -17.88 15.99 4.42
N LEU A 135 -17.16 16.46 5.44
CA LEU A 135 -17.73 17.16 6.58
C LEU A 135 -18.42 18.46 6.16
N GLU A 136 -17.81 19.24 5.25
CA GLU A 136 -18.41 20.45 4.71
C GLU A 136 -19.72 20.17 3.97
N ASN A 137 -19.73 19.13 3.13
CA ASN A 137 -20.93 18.71 2.40
C ASN A 137 -22.04 18.28 3.36
N ARG A 138 -21.69 17.55 4.44
CA ARG A 138 -22.63 17.19 5.49
C ARG A 138 -23.20 18.42 6.20
N ALA A 139 -22.34 19.38 6.56
CA ALA A 139 -22.74 20.62 7.20
C ALA A 139 -23.68 21.46 6.31
N LYS A 140 -23.51 21.40 4.98
CA LYS A 140 -24.44 22.03 4.02
C LYS A 140 -25.80 21.33 4.03
N SER A 141 -25.82 19.99 4.02
CA SER A 141 -27.06 19.21 4.10
C SER A 141 -27.82 19.44 5.41
N ASP A 142 -27.11 19.54 6.53
CA ASP A 142 -27.68 19.80 7.85
C ASP A 142 -28.01 21.29 8.08
N SER A 143 -27.82 22.15 7.06
CA SER A 143 -28.09 23.60 7.10
C SER A 143 -27.29 24.40 8.15
N VAL A 144 -26.20 23.84 8.69
CA VAL A 144 -25.32 24.49 9.68
C VAL A 144 -24.09 25.15 9.07
N PHE A 145 -23.79 24.90 7.79
CA PHE A 145 -22.60 25.41 7.11
C PHE A 145 -22.45 26.93 7.20
N GLN A 146 -23.54 27.71 7.09
CA GLN A 146 -23.47 29.17 7.12
C GLN A 146 -22.90 29.71 8.44
N ASN A 147 -23.17 29.03 9.56
CA ASN A 147 -22.68 29.43 10.88
C ASN A 147 -21.17 29.18 11.04
N ALA A 148 -20.62 28.19 10.34
CA ALA A 148 -19.23 27.73 10.48
C ALA A 148 -18.37 28.01 9.23
N LYS A 149 -18.89 28.76 8.25
CA LYS A 149 -18.24 28.97 6.94
C LYS A 149 -16.81 29.49 7.07
N ALA A 150 -16.59 30.47 7.95
CA ALA A 150 -15.27 31.06 8.16
C ALA A 150 -14.27 30.04 8.72
N ASP A 151 -14.72 29.11 9.56
CA ASP A 151 -13.86 28.08 10.16
C ASP A 151 -13.51 26.98 9.15
N PHE A 152 -14.46 26.57 8.29
CA PHE A 152 -14.15 25.67 7.17
C PHE A 152 -13.09 26.25 6.23
N GLU A 153 -13.19 27.53 5.86
CA GLU A 153 -12.19 28.17 4.99
C GLU A 153 -10.81 28.28 5.66
N LYS A 154 -10.76 28.59 6.97
CA LYS A 154 -9.50 28.56 7.73
C LYS A 154 -8.90 27.15 7.75
N LEU A 155 -9.71 26.12 8.00
CA LEU A 155 -9.25 24.72 8.02
C LEU A 155 -8.73 24.29 6.65
N LYS A 156 -9.43 24.63 5.56
CA LYS A 156 -8.97 24.34 4.19
C LYS A 156 -7.61 24.95 3.89
N GLN A 157 -7.40 26.21 4.28
CA GLN A 157 -6.11 26.87 4.08
C GLN A 157 -5.01 26.26 4.94
N ALA A 158 -5.30 25.99 6.21
CA ALA A 158 -4.32 25.42 7.14
C ALA A 158 -3.92 23.98 6.77
N LEU A 159 -4.83 23.20 6.20
CA LEU A 159 -4.63 21.81 5.82
C LEU A 159 -4.27 21.63 4.34
N LYS A 160 -4.14 22.72 3.58
CA LYS A 160 -3.78 22.67 2.16
C LYS A 160 -2.40 22.01 2.01
N PRO A 161 -2.29 20.87 1.33
CA PRO A 161 -1.03 20.18 1.22
C PRO A 161 -0.09 20.95 0.29
N ASN A 162 1.21 20.93 0.63
CA ASN A 162 2.25 21.47 -0.24
C ASN A 162 2.77 20.36 -1.14
N LEU A 163 2.23 20.26 -2.36
CA LEU A 163 2.62 19.23 -3.32
C LEU A 163 4.13 19.19 -3.54
N LYS A 164 4.78 20.33 -3.80
CA LYS A 164 6.22 20.37 -4.09
C LYS A 164 7.07 19.86 -2.92
N LEU A 165 6.68 20.21 -1.70
CA LEU A 165 7.34 19.70 -0.49
C LEU A 165 7.17 18.17 -0.37
N GLU A 166 5.95 17.66 -0.56
CA GLU A 166 5.68 16.23 -0.47
C GLU A 166 6.39 15.44 -1.57
N LEU A 167 6.44 15.93 -2.80
CA LEU A 167 7.23 15.34 -3.88
C LEU A 167 8.71 15.24 -3.50
N THR A 168 9.27 16.29 -2.90
CA THR A 168 10.69 16.32 -2.50
C THR A 168 10.96 15.36 -1.34
N LYS A 169 10.08 15.33 -0.34
CA LYS A 169 10.17 14.46 0.84
C LYS A 169 10.10 12.98 0.47
N HIS A 170 9.27 12.64 -0.51
CA HIS A 170 9.02 11.27 -0.97
C HIS A 170 9.76 10.93 -2.27
N LYS A 171 10.83 11.67 -2.57
CA LYS A 171 11.60 11.55 -3.81
C LYS A 171 12.00 10.12 -4.14
N TYR A 172 12.48 9.35 -3.17
CA TYR A 172 12.95 7.99 -3.42
C TYR A 172 11.82 7.03 -3.80
N GLU A 173 10.66 7.12 -3.15
CA GLU A 173 9.52 6.26 -3.48
C GLU A 173 8.93 6.61 -4.85
N ILE A 174 8.90 7.91 -5.17
CA ILE A 174 8.44 8.42 -6.46
C ILE A 174 9.39 8.00 -7.58
N ILE A 175 10.70 8.17 -7.41
CA ILE A 175 11.71 7.76 -8.41
C ILE A 175 11.57 6.27 -8.70
N ARG A 176 11.48 5.41 -7.68
CA ARG A 176 11.32 3.97 -7.90
C ARG A 176 10.08 3.65 -8.74
N SER A 177 8.96 4.32 -8.45
CA SER A 177 7.71 4.11 -9.18
C SER A 177 7.78 4.64 -10.62
N LEU A 178 8.46 5.76 -10.84
CA LEU A 178 8.71 6.31 -12.17
C LEU A 178 9.67 5.43 -12.99
N GLU A 179 10.75 4.95 -12.38
CA GLU A 179 11.70 4.05 -13.02
C GLU A 179 11.01 2.77 -13.48
N GLU A 180 10.15 2.19 -12.64
CA GLU A 180 9.32 1.04 -13.00
C GLU A 180 8.41 1.34 -14.20
N GLU A 181 7.70 2.48 -14.16
CA GLU A 181 6.79 2.88 -15.23
C GLU A 181 7.53 3.14 -16.56
N ILE A 182 8.72 3.73 -16.51
CA ILE A 182 9.55 4.02 -17.68
C ILE A 182 10.17 2.74 -18.24
N VAL A 183 10.75 1.89 -17.39
CA VAL A 183 11.31 0.58 -17.80
C VAL A 183 10.22 -0.29 -18.43
N GLY A 184 9.03 -0.32 -17.83
CA GLY A 184 7.89 -1.07 -18.35
C GLY A 184 7.42 -0.61 -19.73
N ARG A 185 7.72 0.63 -20.14
CA ARG A 185 7.43 1.14 -21.49
C ARG A 185 8.51 0.76 -22.51
N TYR A 186 9.78 0.73 -22.11
CA TYR A 186 10.88 0.36 -23.01
C TYR A 186 11.03 -1.15 -23.20
N PHE A 187 10.78 -1.94 -22.14
CA PHE A 187 11.09 -3.37 -22.11
C PHE A 187 9.88 -4.23 -21.71
N TYR A 188 8.69 -3.63 -21.70
CA TYR A 188 7.43 -4.32 -21.42
C TYR A 188 7.45 -5.00 -20.04
N PHE A 189 6.62 -6.04 -19.90
CA PHE A 189 6.45 -6.77 -18.66
C PHE A 189 7.74 -7.45 -18.18
N GLU A 190 8.49 -8.09 -19.09
CA GLU A 190 9.71 -8.83 -18.72
C GLU A 190 10.80 -7.91 -18.17
N GLY A 191 11.05 -6.75 -18.79
CA GLY A 191 12.03 -5.82 -18.26
C GLY A 191 11.58 -5.16 -16.95
N ARG A 192 10.28 -4.95 -16.76
CA ARG A 192 9.73 -4.49 -15.47
C ARG A 192 10.03 -5.51 -14.37
N LEU A 193 9.84 -6.80 -14.63
CA LEU A 193 10.19 -7.87 -13.68
C LEU A 193 11.69 -7.89 -13.38
N GLU A 194 12.53 -7.79 -14.41
CA GLU A 194 13.99 -7.77 -14.23
C GLU A 194 14.44 -6.58 -13.36
N TYR A 195 13.88 -5.39 -13.59
CA TYR A 195 14.13 -4.22 -12.75
C TYR A 195 13.69 -4.45 -11.30
N HIS A 196 12.53 -5.07 -11.07
CA HIS A 196 12.02 -5.35 -9.72
C HIS A 196 12.91 -6.29 -8.93
N VAL A 197 13.44 -7.36 -9.54
CA VAL A 197 14.29 -8.34 -8.85
C VAL A 197 15.46 -7.68 -8.12
N ASN A 198 16.05 -6.63 -8.69
CA ASN A 198 17.20 -5.95 -8.09
C ASN A 198 16.84 -4.72 -7.25
N ASN A 199 15.62 -4.18 -7.37
CA ASN A 199 15.27 -2.90 -6.75
C ASN A 199 14.20 -3.01 -5.68
N ASP A 200 13.41 -4.09 -5.68
CA ASP A 200 12.35 -4.32 -4.70
C ASP A 200 12.91 -4.53 -3.29
N LEU A 201 12.31 -3.84 -2.31
CA LEU A 201 12.76 -3.87 -0.92
C LEU A 201 12.42 -5.19 -0.22
N LEU A 202 11.30 -5.82 -0.58
CA LEU A 202 10.88 -7.11 -0.04
C LEU A 202 11.81 -8.22 -0.56
N ILE A 203 12.17 -8.21 -1.85
CA ILE A 203 13.14 -9.14 -2.42
C ILE A 203 14.50 -8.97 -1.75
N LYS A 204 14.97 -7.73 -1.58
CA LYS A 204 16.22 -7.45 -0.83
C LYS A 204 16.16 -7.94 0.61
N LYS A 205 15.04 -7.72 1.31
CA LYS A 205 14.87 -8.18 2.69
C LYS A 205 14.82 -9.70 2.77
N ALA A 206 14.14 -10.36 1.84
CA ALA A 206 14.07 -11.82 1.75
C ALA A 206 15.46 -12.42 1.45
N ALA A 207 16.19 -11.87 0.47
CA ALA A 207 17.55 -12.28 0.16
C ALA A 207 18.49 -12.07 1.35
N GLY A 208 18.38 -10.94 2.05
CA GLY A 208 19.14 -10.66 3.27
C GLY A 208 18.85 -11.67 4.38
N LEU A 209 17.57 -11.99 4.61
CA LEU A 209 17.14 -12.98 5.60
C LEU A 209 17.68 -14.38 5.27
N ILE A 210 17.61 -14.82 4.01
CA ILE A 210 18.08 -16.14 3.58
C ILE A 210 19.60 -16.26 3.70
N ASN A 211 20.34 -15.18 3.39
CA ASN A 211 21.80 -15.17 3.44
C ASN A 211 22.36 -15.00 4.87
N ASN A 212 21.55 -14.55 5.83
CA ASN A 212 21.95 -14.47 7.23
C ASN A 212 21.48 -15.72 7.98
N LEU A 213 22.36 -16.71 8.11
CA LEU A 213 22.02 -17.99 8.76
C LEU A 213 21.50 -17.83 10.19
N ASN A 214 21.94 -16.81 10.93
CA ASN A 214 21.47 -16.56 12.29
C ASN A 214 20.03 -16.03 12.30
N GLU A 215 19.71 -15.02 11.47
CA GLU A 215 18.34 -14.52 11.32
C GLU A 215 17.41 -15.58 10.75
N TYR A 216 17.86 -16.30 9.71
CA TYR A 216 17.12 -17.42 9.12
C TYR A 216 16.78 -18.47 10.17
N ASN A 217 17.77 -18.89 10.97
CA ASN A 217 17.53 -19.90 12.00
C ASN A 217 16.61 -19.38 13.10
N ALA A 218 16.74 -18.11 13.51
CA ALA A 218 15.84 -17.52 14.50
C ALA A 218 14.37 -17.52 14.03
N VAL A 219 14.11 -17.33 12.73
CA VAL A 219 12.76 -17.29 12.16
C VAL A 219 12.22 -18.68 11.83
N PHE A 220 13.04 -19.53 11.18
CA PHE A 220 12.57 -20.77 10.55
C PHE A 220 13.05 -22.06 11.23
N LYS A 221 14.07 -21.97 12.10
CA LYS A 221 14.67 -23.12 12.76
C LYS A 221 14.40 -23.05 14.26
N VAL A 222 13.35 -23.72 14.69
CA VAL A 222 13.18 -24.08 16.10
C VAL A 222 13.43 -25.59 16.19
N ASN A 223 14.21 -26.01 17.19
CA ASN A 223 14.68 -27.38 17.37
C ASN A 223 13.52 -28.38 17.54
#